data_AF-A0A6N7HDH3-F1
#
_entry.id   AF-A0A6N7HDH3-F1
#
_cell.length_a   1.000
_cell.length_b   1.000
_cell.length_c   1.000
_cell.angle_alpha   90.00
_cell.angle_beta   90.00
_cell.angle_gamma   90.00
#
_symmetry.space_group_name_H-M   'P 1'
#
loop_
_entity.id
_entity.type
_entity.pdbx_description
1 polymer ?
#
loop_
_entity_poly.entity_id
_entity_poly.type
_entity_poly.pdbx_seq_one_letter_code
_entity_poly.pdbx_strand_id
1 'polypeptide(L)'
;MGGPCPTRGQRRRAATAAHRAAAPACPLAGRRARDPRGRRGADPADQGGDVRPFFGAEPAAAPLTGTAPAAATATAPLVDLSRPFDSTPAQDWADGAAGIAAPAPEAVGGFSAEQVAAATALVRDVLVASRLDRRMVVDHDPSAFLDKLAPDARRQLEPLFIGGREPEVQSLVSLVSDTAKLLPAQAKVDGEMNVTAGDAGELVVHTNYVFVYAFEPQGPTRLVDAMNVLVVVRADVDYVLRAGDHWTASSQGLWYGDATGYAYSMGCETYRKGYLTPASTERAVTASQSREPATYFDPASPLPATSGCPA
;
A
#
# COMPACT_ATOMS: atom_id res chain seq x y z
N MET A 1 10.42 68.79 -53.39
CA MET A 1 10.06 67.68 -54.30
C MET A 1 9.96 66.44 -53.42
N GLY A 2 8.80 65.92 -53.03
CA GLY A 2 7.60 65.63 -53.82
C GLY A 2 7.60 64.12 -54.11
N GLY A 3 6.74 63.35 -53.43
CA GLY A 3 6.67 61.87 -53.49
C GLY A 3 6.27 61.30 -54.87
N PRO A 4 5.94 59.99 -54.99
CA PRO A 4 4.79 59.44 -54.26
C PRO A 4 4.88 57.97 -53.80
N CYS A 5 3.93 57.61 -52.93
CA CYS A 5 3.43 56.26 -52.64
C CYS A 5 2.41 55.83 -53.71
N PRO A 6 2.30 54.53 -54.04
CA PRO A 6 1.02 53.81 -53.87
C PRO A 6 1.27 52.33 -53.48
N THR A 7 0.36 51.47 -53.02
CA THR A 7 -1.09 51.52 -52.75
C THR A 7 -1.46 50.37 -51.81
N ARG A 8 -2.57 50.58 -51.12
CA ARG A 8 -3.25 49.74 -50.14
C ARG A 8 -4.13 48.68 -50.82
N GLY A 9 -4.15 47.46 -50.27
CA GLY A 9 -5.39 46.70 -50.11
C GLY A 9 -5.48 45.31 -50.75
N GLN A 10 -5.55 44.28 -49.90
CA GLN A 10 -6.79 43.50 -49.78
C GLN A 10 -6.85 42.75 -48.45
N ARG A 11 -8.00 42.90 -47.78
CA ARG A 11 -8.45 42.18 -46.60
C ARG A 11 -9.06 40.84 -47.01
N ARG A 12 -8.76 39.75 -46.29
CA ARG A 12 -9.70 38.66 -45.89
C ARG A 12 -9.09 37.98 -44.65
N ARG A 13 -9.54 38.28 -43.43
CA ARG A 13 -10.60 37.60 -42.64
C ARG A 13 -10.53 36.06 -42.64
N ALA A 14 -10.27 35.55 -41.43
CA ALA A 14 -10.79 34.36 -40.75
C ALA A 14 -10.36 32.97 -41.29
N ALA A 15 -9.73 32.17 -40.44
CA ALA A 15 -10.46 31.18 -39.64
C ALA A 15 -9.54 30.48 -38.62
N THR A 16 -10.11 30.31 -37.44
CA THR A 16 -9.69 29.54 -36.28
C THR A 16 -9.42 28.08 -36.62
N ALA A 17 -8.36 27.48 -36.06
CA ALA A 17 -8.29 26.02 -35.90
C ALA A 17 -7.48 25.69 -34.64
N ALA A 18 -8.21 25.50 -33.54
CA ALA A 18 -7.73 24.85 -32.34
C ALA A 18 -7.42 23.38 -32.65
N HIS A 19 -6.22 22.90 -32.34
CA HIS A 19 -5.92 21.48 -32.28
C HIS A 19 -6.02 21.02 -30.83
N ARG A 20 -7.21 20.55 -30.46
CA ARG A 20 -7.43 19.63 -29.33
C ARG A 20 -7.01 18.24 -29.82
N ALA A 21 -5.91 17.70 -29.28
CA ALA A 21 -5.61 16.28 -29.39
C ALA A 21 -6.47 15.53 -28.35
N ALA A 22 -7.30 14.63 -28.85
CA ALA A 22 -8.23 13.81 -28.09
C ALA A 22 -7.56 12.53 -27.59
N ALA A 23 -7.91 12.13 -26.36
CA ALA A 23 -7.60 10.83 -25.78
C ALA A 23 -8.34 9.68 -26.50
N PRO A 24 -7.78 8.45 -26.55
CA PRO A 24 -8.51 7.29 -27.03
C PRO A 24 -9.34 6.65 -25.91
N ALA A 25 -10.65 6.58 -26.12
CA ALA A 25 -11.59 5.79 -25.33
C ALA A 25 -11.67 4.34 -25.86
N CYS A 26 -11.56 3.36 -24.97
CA CYS A 26 -11.80 1.94 -25.25
C CYS A 26 -13.31 1.63 -25.33
N PRO A 27 -13.78 0.82 -26.30
CA PRO A 27 -15.21 0.52 -26.43
C PRO A 27 -15.64 -0.65 -25.54
N LEU A 28 -16.75 -0.44 -24.83
CA LEU A 28 -17.59 -1.47 -24.21
C LEU A 28 -18.28 -2.31 -25.29
N ALA A 29 -18.11 -3.63 -25.25
CA ALA A 29 -18.90 -4.58 -26.00
C ALA A 29 -19.71 -5.47 -25.04
N GLY A 30 -21.00 -5.17 -24.91
CA GLY A 30 -22.00 -6.09 -24.37
C GLY A 30 -22.70 -6.88 -25.47
N ARG A 31 -23.21 -8.07 -25.11
CA ARG A 31 -24.29 -8.91 -25.70
C ARG A 31 -23.95 -10.39 -25.41
N ARG A 32 -24.85 -11.32 -25.05
CA ARG A 32 -26.31 -11.43 -25.19
C ARG A 32 -26.80 -12.53 -24.23
N ALA A 33 -28.02 -12.35 -23.72
CA ALA A 33 -28.83 -13.38 -23.06
C ALA A 33 -29.30 -14.47 -24.04
N ARG A 34 -29.51 -15.69 -23.52
CA ARG A 34 -30.42 -16.70 -24.07
C ARG A 34 -31.11 -17.46 -22.92
N ASP A 35 -32.39 -17.15 -22.73
CA ASP A 35 -33.42 -18.04 -22.19
C ASP A 35 -34.12 -18.68 -23.42
N PRO A 36 -34.56 -19.94 -23.35
CA PRO A 36 -36.00 -20.13 -23.48
C PRO A 36 -36.59 -21.22 -22.58
N ARG A 37 -37.72 -20.83 -21.97
CA ARG A 37 -38.75 -21.66 -21.34
C ARG A 37 -39.40 -22.68 -22.29
N GLY A 38 -39.78 -23.82 -21.71
CA GLY A 38 -40.81 -24.77 -22.18
C GLY A 38 -40.50 -26.16 -21.61
N ARG A 39 -41.38 -26.93 -20.96
CA ARG A 39 -42.84 -27.07 -21.08
C ARG A 39 -43.42 -27.70 -19.79
N ARG A 40 -44.74 -27.56 -19.65
CA ARG A 40 -45.64 -28.13 -18.63
C ARG A 40 -46.01 -29.59 -18.93
N GLY A 41 -46.51 -30.27 -17.89
CA GLY A 41 -47.41 -31.45 -17.97
C GLY A 41 -47.00 -32.52 -16.95
N ALA A 42 -47.56 -32.55 -15.74
CA ALA A 42 -48.85 -33.15 -15.35
C ALA A 42 -48.70 -34.62 -14.91
N ASP A 43 -48.92 -34.82 -13.60
CA ASP A 43 -49.21 -36.09 -12.90
C ASP A 43 -50.56 -36.67 -13.40
N PRO A 44 -50.85 -37.99 -13.24
CA PRO A 44 -51.24 -38.52 -11.92
C PRO A 44 -50.94 -40.01 -11.60
N ALA A 45 -50.88 -40.31 -10.29
CA ALA A 45 -51.52 -41.41 -9.49
C ALA A 45 -51.62 -42.85 -10.09
N ASP A 46 -51.52 -43.99 -9.38
CA ASP A 46 -51.95 -44.38 -8.03
C ASP A 46 -51.65 -45.91 -7.82
N GLN A 47 -51.68 -46.39 -6.55
CA GLN A 47 -51.90 -47.77 -6.02
C GLN A 47 -50.82 -48.85 -6.26
N GLY A 48 -50.45 -49.72 -5.31
CA GLY A 48 -50.94 -50.00 -3.96
C GLY A 48 -50.49 -51.41 -3.51
N GLY A 49 -50.27 -51.58 -2.19
CA GLY A 49 -50.29 -52.86 -1.44
C GLY A 49 -48.99 -53.70 -1.40
N ASP A 50 -48.71 -54.51 -0.38
CA ASP A 50 -49.22 -54.63 0.99
C ASP A 50 -48.29 -55.58 1.81
N VAL A 51 -48.31 -55.41 3.14
CA VAL A 51 -47.91 -56.23 4.30
C VAL A 51 -46.60 -57.06 4.46
N ARG A 52 -46.03 -56.76 5.65
CA ARG A 52 -45.00 -57.30 6.59
C ARG A 52 -45.23 -58.78 7.05
N PRO A 53 -44.52 -59.38 8.05
CA PRO A 53 -43.40 -58.91 8.91
C PRO A 53 -42.28 -59.94 9.20
N PHE A 54 -41.17 -59.48 9.81
CA PHE A 54 -40.38 -60.32 10.73
C PHE A 54 -39.93 -59.50 11.95
N PHE A 55 -40.23 -60.02 13.14
CA PHE A 55 -39.92 -59.46 14.46
C PHE A 55 -38.45 -59.72 14.84
N GLY A 56 -37.82 -58.76 15.52
CA GLY A 56 -36.48 -58.94 16.09
C GLY A 56 -35.94 -57.71 16.81
N ALA A 57 -36.48 -57.46 18.00
CA ALA A 57 -35.99 -56.71 19.17
C ALA A 57 -34.83 -55.69 19.02
N GLU A 58 -35.17 -54.45 19.37
CA GLU A 58 -34.30 -53.31 19.68
C GLU A 58 -33.60 -53.51 21.05
N PRO A 59 -32.26 -53.37 21.17
CA PRO A 59 -31.59 -53.31 22.46
C PRO A 59 -31.54 -51.87 22.98
N ALA A 60 -32.04 -51.71 24.19
CA ALA A 60 -32.05 -50.49 24.99
C ALA A 60 -30.63 -49.94 25.23
N ALA A 61 -30.51 -48.62 25.11
CA ALA A 61 -29.32 -47.84 25.39
C ALA A 61 -28.88 -47.97 26.87
N ALA A 62 -27.63 -48.37 27.09
CA ALA A 62 -26.92 -48.20 28.35
C ALA A 62 -26.15 -46.87 28.31
N PRO A 63 -26.14 -46.05 29.39
CA PRO A 63 -25.37 -44.82 29.41
C PRO A 63 -23.89 -45.16 29.57
N LEU A 64 -23.11 -44.97 28.51
CA LEU A 64 -21.66 -44.91 28.61
C LEU A 64 -21.31 -43.58 29.25
N THR A 65 -20.87 -43.62 30.51
CA THR A 65 -20.11 -42.55 31.17
C THR A 65 -18.82 -42.31 30.41
N GLY A 66 -18.90 -41.56 29.31
CA GLY A 66 -17.76 -40.96 28.65
C GLY A 66 -17.38 -39.69 29.40
N THR A 67 -16.28 -39.75 30.14
CA THR A 67 -15.57 -38.55 30.57
C THR A 67 -15.20 -37.76 29.32
N ALA A 68 -16.00 -36.74 29.00
CA ALA A 68 -15.65 -35.79 27.97
C ALA A 68 -14.27 -35.21 28.33
N PRO A 69 -13.29 -35.18 27.41
CA PRO A 69 -12.08 -34.45 27.68
C PRO A 69 -12.53 -33.01 27.94
N ALA A 70 -12.21 -32.52 29.14
CA ALA A 70 -12.39 -31.13 29.48
C ALA A 70 -11.84 -30.33 28.31
N ALA A 71 -12.72 -29.55 27.66
CA ALA A 71 -12.29 -28.59 26.66
C ALA A 71 -11.28 -27.70 27.38
N ALA A 72 -9.99 -27.98 27.15
CA ALA A 72 -8.96 -27.04 27.47
C ALA A 72 -9.32 -25.82 26.63
N THR A 73 -9.91 -24.81 27.27
CA THR A 73 -9.84 -23.45 26.78
C THR A 73 -8.37 -23.14 26.70
N ALA A 74 -7.75 -23.52 25.57
CA ALA A 74 -6.48 -22.99 25.14
C ALA A 74 -6.77 -21.50 24.90
N THR A 75 -6.68 -20.73 25.97
CA THR A 75 -6.58 -19.28 25.87
C THR A 75 -5.30 -19.07 25.08
N ALA A 76 -5.43 -18.80 23.79
CA ALA A 76 -4.30 -18.39 22.96
C ALA A 76 -3.53 -17.32 23.76
N PRO A 77 -2.19 -17.42 23.85
CA PRO A 77 -1.43 -16.45 24.60
C PRO A 77 -1.75 -15.06 24.07
N LEU A 78 -2.06 -14.15 24.99
CA LEU A 78 -2.22 -12.74 24.66
C LEU A 78 -0.90 -12.22 24.07
N VAL A 79 -0.97 -11.42 23.01
CA VAL A 79 0.21 -10.77 22.41
C VAL A 79 0.99 -10.03 23.51
N ASP A 80 2.29 -10.28 23.57
CA ASP A 80 3.20 -9.54 24.44
C ASP A 80 3.55 -8.20 23.77
N LEU A 81 3.01 -7.10 24.30
CA LEU A 81 3.23 -5.76 23.76
C LEU A 81 4.68 -5.27 23.92
N SER A 82 5.50 -5.92 24.76
CA SER A 82 6.93 -5.65 24.83
C SER A 82 7.71 -6.29 23.68
N ARG A 83 7.11 -7.28 23.01
CA ARG A 83 7.65 -7.98 21.84
C ARG A 83 6.58 -8.08 20.74
N PRO A 84 6.11 -6.94 20.19
CA PRO A 84 4.90 -6.90 19.37
C PRO A 84 5.03 -7.62 18.02
N PHE A 85 6.25 -7.93 17.59
CA PHE A 85 6.54 -8.60 16.32
C PHE A 85 6.71 -10.12 16.46
N ASP A 86 6.65 -10.66 17.68
CA ASP A 86 6.77 -12.10 17.89
C ASP A 86 5.72 -12.89 17.12
N SER A 87 6.11 -14.07 16.63
CA SER A 87 5.23 -14.94 15.84
C SER A 87 4.72 -14.31 14.54
N THR A 88 5.43 -13.29 14.03
CA THR A 88 5.22 -12.73 12.69
C THR A 88 6.48 -12.93 11.82
N PRO A 89 6.36 -12.91 10.49
CA PRO A 89 7.53 -12.94 9.60
C PRO A 89 8.55 -11.82 9.86
N ALA A 90 8.10 -10.68 10.41
CA ALA A 90 8.95 -9.54 10.72
C ALA A 90 9.73 -9.65 12.04
N GLN A 91 9.55 -10.73 12.81
CA GLN A 91 10.19 -10.90 14.11
C GLN A 91 11.72 -10.74 14.03
N ASP A 92 12.33 -11.31 12.99
CA ASP A 92 13.77 -11.37 12.80
C ASP A 92 14.31 -10.27 11.87
N TRP A 93 13.45 -9.34 11.43
CA TRP A 93 13.86 -8.21 10.61
C TRP A 93 14.65 -7.18 11.43
N ALA A 94 15.44 -6.39 10.71
CA ALA A 94 16.20 -5.30 11.31
C ALA A 94 15.28 -4.17 11.78
N ASP A 95 15.72 -3.49 12.85
CA ASP A 95 14.99 -2.37 13.43
C ASP A 95 15.32 -1.06 12.71
N GLY A 96 14.28 -0.34 12.30
CA GLY A 96 14.35 1.02 11.76
C GLY A 96 15.36 1.15 10.61
N ALA A 97 16.26 2.14 10.74
CA ALA A 97 17.22 2.47 9.69
C ALA A 97 18.25 1.35 9.42
N ALA A 98 18.39 0.36 10.31
CA ALA A 98 19.27 -0.78 10.09
C ALA A 98 18.74 -1.74 9.02
N GLY A 99 17.44 -1.75 8.75
CA GLY A 99 16.84 -2.53 7.66
C GLY A 99 16.91 -1.87 6.29
N ILE A 100 17.45 -0.65 6.20
CA ILE A 100 17.63 0.06 4.93
C ILE A 100 19.10 -0.04 4.55
N ALA A 101 19.44 -1.11 3.83
CA ALA A 101 20.78 -1.35 3.31
C ALA A 101 20.93 -0.72 1.91
N ALA A 102 22.00 0.04 1.72
CA ALA A 102 22.39 0.51 0.39
C ALA A 102 23.08 -0.62 -0.39
N PRO A 103 22.88 -0.72 -1.71
CA PRO A 103 23.59 -1.69 -2.54
C PRO A 103 25.08 -1.37 -2.61
N ALA A 104 25.87 -2.35 -3.06
CA ALA A 104 27.28 -2.11 -3.34
C ALA A 104 27.43 -0.98 -4.38
N PRO A 105 28.34 -0.02 -4.15
CA PRO A 105 28.49 1.11 -5.05
C PRO A 105 29.22 0.67 -6.32
N GLU A 106 28.50 0.67 -7.43
CA GLU A 106 29.02 0.40 -8.76
C GLU A 106 28.73 1.60 -9.67
N ALA A 107 29.58 1.82 -10.69
CA ALA A 107 29.33 2.87 -11.66
C ALA A 107 28.14 2.49 -12.55
N VAL A 108 27.21 3.43 -12.75
CA VAL A 108 25.97 3.21 -13.51
C VAL A 108 25.75 4.37 -14.47
N GLY A 109 25.62 4.06 -15.77
CA GLY A 109 25.47 5.08 -16.80
C GLY A 109 26.63 6.07 -16.81
N GLY A 110 26.32 7.36 -16.63
CA GLY A 110 27.31 8.44 -16.53
C GLY A 110 27.83 8.72 -15.11
N PHE A 111 27.39 7.96 -14.10
CA PHE A 111 27.72 8.20 -12.70
C PHE A 111 28.83 7.27 -12.22
N SER A 112 29.82 7.82 -11.50
CA SER A 112 30.87 7.04 -10.85
C SER A 112 30.32 6.23 -9.66
N ALA A 113 31.08 5.23 -9.21
CA ALA A 113 30.71 4.44 -8.03
C ALA A 113 30.51 5.33 -6.78
N GLU A 114 31.33 6.37 -6.61
CA GLU A 114 31.20 7.33 -5.50
C GLU A 114 29.92 8.16 -5.61
N GLN A 115 29.54 8.57 -6.83
CA GLN A 115 28.29 9.30 -7.06
C GLN A 115 27.07 8.41 -6.80
N VAL A 116 27.13 7.14 -7.21
CA VAL A 116 26.10 6.15 -6.91
C VAL A 116 26.00 5.90 -5.40
N ALA A 117 27.13 5.78 -4.69
CA ALA A 117 27.16 5.65 -3.23
C ALA A 117 26.50 6.85 -2.52
N ALA A 118 26.77 8.08 -2.99
CA ALA A 118 26.17 9.28 -2.44
C ALA A 118 24.66 9.33 -2.71
N ALA A 119 24.21 8.91 -3.90
CA ALA A 119 22.80 8.86 -4.27
C ALA A 119 22.02 7.86 -3.42
N THR A 120 22.52 6.63 -3.25
CA THR A 120 21.86 5.60 -2.43
C THR A 120 21.87 5.96 -0.95
N ALA A 121 22.93 6.62 -0.45
CA ALA A 121 22.95 7.17 0.89
C ALA A 121 21.88 8.25 1.09
N LEU A 122 21.71 9.17 0.12
CA LEU A 122 20.66 10.19 0.15
C LEU A 122 19.26 9.57 0.14
N VAL A 123 19.02 8.54 -0.66
CA VAL A 123 17.73 7.83 -0.72
C VAL A 123 17.45 7.08 0.57
N ARG A 124 18.44 6.40 1.16
CA ARG A 124 18.32 5.81 2.49
C ARG A 124 17.88 6.85 3.52
N ASP A 125 18.52 8.01 3.50
CA ASP A 125 18.21 9.15 4.35
C ASP A 125 16.78 9.67 4.15
N VAL A 126 16.30 9.69 2.90
CA VAL A 126 14.91 10.04 2.56
C VAL A 126 13.93 9.04 3.15
N LEU A 127 14.17 7.74 2.98
CA LEU A 127 13.33 6.67 3.55
C LEU A 127 13.26 6.77 5.08
N VAL A 128 14.40 7.05 5.74
CA VAL A 128 14.42 7.30 7.19
C VAL A 128 13.55 8.51 7.54
N ALA A 129 13.71 9.64 6.85
CA ALA A 129 12.95 10.86 7.14
C ALA A 129 11.44 10.72 6.85
N SER A 130 11.05 9.96 5.82
CA SER A 130 9.66 9.84 5.39
C SER A 130 8.89 8.71 6.07
N ARG A 131 9.57 7.66 6.53
CA ARG A 131 8.94 6.44 7.09
C ARG A 131 9.26 6.19 8.56
N LEU A 132 10.37 6.69 9.08
CA LEU A 132 10.88 6.28 10.40
C LEU A 132 11.05 7.45 11.39
N ASP A 133 11.35 8.66 10.92
CA ASP A 133 11.51 9.83 11.78
C ASP A 133 10.18 10.14 12.48
N ARG A 134 10.19 10.17 13.81
CA ARG A 134 9.00 10.46 14.61
C ARG A 134 8.41 11.84 14.32
N ARG A 135 9.23 12.81 13.90
CA ARG A 135 8.74 14.13 13.51
C ARG A 135 7.80 14.04 12.32
N MET A 136 8.12 13.20 11.33
CA MET A 136 7.20 12.93 10.22
C MET A 136 6.06 12.01 10.67
N VAL A 137 6.39 10.85 11.22
CA VAL A 137 5.43 9.76 11.43
C VAL A 137 4.37 10.11 12.46
N VAL A 138 4.74 10.84 13.52
CA VAL A 138 3.86 11.17 14.65
C VAL A 138 3.52 12.64 14.67
N ASP A 139 4.49 13.52 14.49
CA ASP A 139 4.27 14.98 14.62
C ASP A 139 3.84 15.65 13.29
N HIS A 140 3.78 14.87 12.20
CA HIS A 140 3.43 15.29 10.84
C HIS A 140 4.23 16.49 10.32
N ASP A 141 5.49 16.65 10.78
CA ASP A 141 6.44 17.65 10.31
C ASP A 141 7.25 17.10 9.12
N PRO A 142 7.01 17.60 7.89
CA PRO A 142 7.66 17.10 6.70
C PRO A 142 9.03 17.73 6.42
N SER A 143 9.50 18.67 7.25
CA SER A 143 10.67 19.51 6.98
C SER A 143 11.91 18.70 6.60
N ALA A 144 12.27 17.70 7.40
CA ALA A 144 13.47 16.90 7.19
C ALA A 144 13.42 15.99 5.95
N PHE A 145 12.22 15.60 5.53
CA PHE A 145 12.01 14.86 4.28
C PHE A 145 12.09 15.81 3.08
N LEU A 146 11.39 16.93 3.13
CA LEU A 146 11.37 17.95 2.08
C LEU A 146 12.75 18.58 1.82
N ASP A 147 13.56 18.74 2.86
CA ASP A 147 14.93 19.28 2.78
C ASP A 147 15.90 18.38 1.99
N LYS A 148 15.56 17.09 1.79
CA LYS A 148 16.37 16.14 1.02
C LYS A 148 16.05 16.14 -0.47
N LEU A 149 14.97 16.80 -0.88
CA LEU A 149 14.52 16.86 -2.27
C LEU A 149 15.14 18.05 -3.01
N ALA A 150 15.16 17.96 -4.33
CA ALA A 150 15.45 19.11 -5.19
C ALA A 150 14.51 20.29 -4.82
N PRO A 151 14.97 21.55 -4.84
CA PRO A 151 14.14 22.70 -4.48
C PRO A 151 12.80 22.76 -5.22
N ASP A 152 12.77 22.37 -6.50
CA ASP A 152 11.55 22.35 -7.29
C ASP A 152 10.61 21.20 -6.89
N ALA A 153 11.15 20.01 -6.61
CA ALA A 153 10.39 18.87 -6.08
C ALA A 153 9.78 19.19 -4.70
N ARG A 154 10.57 19.81 -3.81
CA ARG A 154 10.09 20.30 -2.51
C ARG A 154 8.89 21.23 -2.67
N ARG A 155 8.97 22.23 -3.54
CA ARG A 155 7.88 23.20 -3.75
C ARG A 155 6.62 22.55 -4.33
N GLN A 156 6.76 21.47 -5.08
CA GLN A 156 5.61 20.71 -5.58
C GLN A 156 4.93 19.90 -4.47
N LEU A 157 5.70 19.35 -3.54
CA LEU A 157 5.23 18.42 -2.53
C LEU A 157 4.75 19.10 -1.25
N GLU A 158 5.36 20.22 -0.85
CA GLU A 158 5.04 20.95 0.38
C GLU A 158 3.53 21.26 0.54
N PRO A 159 2.78 21.70 -0.49
CA PRO A 159 1.35 21.95 -0.36
C PRO A 159 0.48 20.70 -0.14
N LEU A 160 1.03 19.48 -0.26
CA LEU A 160 0.30 18.23 -0.05
C LEU A 160 0.24 17.81 1.43
N PHE A 161 1.09 18.41 2.27
CA PHE A 161 1.11 18.16 3.72
C PHE A 161 0.17 19.07 4.51
N ILE A 162 -0.67 19.84 3.81
CA ILE A 162 -1.61 20.78 4.42
C ILE A 162 -2.99 20.66 3.78
N GLY A 163 -4.02 20.97 4.56
CA GLY A 163 -5.37 21.15 4.03
C GLY A 163 -6.10 19.88 3.62
N GLY A 164 -5.75 18.72 4.18
CA GLY A 164 -6.48 17.46 3.93
C GLY A 164 -5.99 16.69 2.70
N ARG A 165 -4.79 17.02 2.20
CA ARG A 165 -4.19 16.43 0.99
C ARG A 165 -3.19 15.32 1.30
N GLU A 166 -3.12 14.90 2.56
CA GLU A 166 -2.25 13.81 3.03
C GLU A 166 -2.46 12.48 2.27
N PRO A 167 -3.66 12.12 1.77
CA PRO A 167 -3.82 10.96 0.90
C PRO A 167 -2.94 10.99 -0.35
N GLU A 168 -2.60 12.17 -0.88
CA GLU A 168 -1.81 12.34 -2.10
C GLU A 168 -0.32 11.99 -1.90
N VAL A 169 0.16 11.92 -0.65
CA VAL A 169 1.57 11.63 -0.31
C VAL A 169 1.78 10.28 0.38
N GLN A 170 0.73 9.50 0.59
CA GLN A 170 0.76 8.24 1.32
C GLN A 170 1.70 7.17 0.72
N SER A 171 1.96 7.22 -0.59
CA SER A 171 2.95 6.36 -1.25
C SER A 171 4.39 6.75 -0.96
N LEU A 172 4.64 7.95 -0.43
CA LEU A 172 5.97 8.49 -0.14
C LEU A 172 6.27 8.54 1.36
N VAL A 173 5.25 8.80 2.20
CA VAL A 173 5.40 8.99 3.64
C VAL A 173 4.49 8.07 4.45
N SER A 174 4.82 7.88 5.72
CA SER A 174 3.94 7.25 6.71
C SER A 174 3.51 8.28 7.75
N LEU A 175 2.21 8.44 7.95
CA LEU A 175 1.63 9.36 8.94
C LEU A 175 0.71 8.57 9.88
N VAL A 176 0.96 8.56 11.17
CA VAL A 176 0.09 7.93 12.18
C VAL A 176 -1.04 8.88 12.54
N SER A 177 -2.27 8.39 12.65
CA SER A 177 -3.39 9.23 13.10
C SER A 177 -3.18 9.72 14.54
N ASP A 178 -3.55 10.97 14.83
CA ASP A 178 -3.59 11.54 16.19
C ASP A 178 -4.43 10.73 17.20
N THR A 179 -5.34 9.92 16.67
CA THR A 179 -6.20 9.03 17.47
C THR A 179 -5.54 7.72 17.87
N ALA A 180 -4.35 7.42 17.34
CA ALA A 180 -3.60 6.20 17.60
C ALA A 180 -2.21 6.51 18.17
N LYS A 181 -1.62 5.53 18.84
CA LYS A 181 -0.28 5.66 19.42
C LYS A 181 0.58 4.48 18.99
N LEU A 182 1.83 4.77 18.64
CA LEU A 182 2.83 3.72 18.41
C LEU A 182 3.34 3.20 19.75
N LEU A 183 3.57 1.88 19.83
CA LEU A 183 4.34 1.28 20.91
C LEU A 183 5.78 1.82 20.89
N PRO A 184 6.51 1.78 22.02
CA PRO A 184 7.92 2.19 22.10
C PRO A 184 8.87 1.14 21.47
N ALA A 185 8.47 0.54 20.35
CA ALA A 185 9.27 -0.36 19.53
C ALA A 185 9.64 0.34 18.22
N GLN A 186 10.85 0.11 17.71
CA GLN A 186 11.21 0.56 16.38
C GLN A 186 10.40 -0.21 15.34
N ALA A 187 10.08 0.43 14.21
CA ALA A 187 9.46 -0.28 13.10
C ALA A 187 10.41 -1.36 12.56
N LYS A 188 9.88 -2.53 12.19
CA LYS A 188 10.65 -3.54 11.47
C LYS A 188 10.71 -3.18 10.00
N VAL A 189 11.89 -3.33 9.39
CA VAL A 189 12.13 -2.95 8.00
C VAL A 189 12.85 -4.08 7.27
N ASP A 190 12.32 -4.43 6.10
CA ASP A 190 12.95 -5.37 5.16
C ASP A 190 12.65 -4.93 3.73
N GLY A 191 13.54 -5.27 2.80
CA GLY A 191 13.42 -4.90 1.40
C GLY A 191 14.74 -4.60 0.73
N GLU A 192 14.66 -4.00 -0.46
CA GLU A 192 15.80 -3.81 -1.33
C GLU A 192 15.81 -2.43 -2.01
N MET A 193 17.02 -2.06 -2.43
CA MET A 193 17.29 -0.86 -3.19
C MET A 193 18.22 -1.22 -4.34
N ASN A 194 17.85 -0.83 -5.55
CA ASN A 194 18.65 -1.04 -6.76
C ASN A 194 18.85 0.28 -7.51
N VAL A 195 19.88 0.33 -8.35
CA VAL A 195 20.28 1.54 -9.06
C VAL A 195 20.36 1.24 -10.56
N THR A 196 19.72 2.08 -11.36
CA THR A 196 19.74 2.01 -12.81
C THR A 196 19.99 3.38 -13.43
N ALA A 197 20.45 3.40 -14.68
CA ALA A 197 20.59 4.64 -15.43
C ALA A 197 19.20 5.11 -15.89
N GLY A 198 18.89 6.38 -15.69
CA GLY A 198 17.69 7.01 -16.25
C GLY A 198 17.96 7.67 -17.60
N ASP A 199 17.23 8.75 -17.87
CA ASP A 199 17.52 9.64 -18.99
C ASP A 199 18.90 10.33 -18.85
N ALA A 200 19.29 11.12 -19.85
CA ALA A 200 20.58 11.80 -19.85
C ALA A 200 20.76 12.67 -18.59
N GLY A 201 21.72 12.31 -17.73
CA GLY A 201 22.00 12.98 -16.46
C GLY A 201 21.04 12.65 -15.32
N GLU A 202 20.28 11.55 -15.45
CA GLU A 202 19.44 11.00 -14.40
C GLU A 202 20.00 9.66 -13.90
N LEU A 203 19.97 9.46 -12.58
CA LEU A 203 20.21 8.18 -11.92
C LEU A 203 18.94 7.79 -11.19
N VAL A 204 18.41 6.60 -11.47
CA VAL A 204 17.20 6.09 -10.83
C VAL A 204 17.60 5.12 -9.73
N VAL A 205 17.13 5.38 -8.52
CA VAL A 205 17.24 4.49 -7.37
C VAL A 205 15.85 3.95 -7.07
N HIS A 206 15.61 2.71 -7.48
CA HIS A 206 14.37 2.01 -7.21
C HIS A 206 14.43 1.39 -5.81
N THR A 207 13.35 1.52 -5.07
CA THR A 207 13.23 1.00 -3.71
C THR A 207 11.96 0.18 -3.57
N ASN A 208 12.06 -0.97 -2.92
CA ASN A 208 10.92 -1.82 -2.59
C ASN A 208 11.08 -2.30 -1.16
N TYR A 209 10.45 -1.59 -0.22
CA TYR A 209 10.57 -1.82 1.21
C TYR A 209 9.23 -2.08 1.87
N VAL A 210 9.27 -2.88 2.94
CA VAL A 210 8.18 -3.15 3.85
C VAL A 210 8.52 -2.58 5.22
N PHE A 211 7.61 -1.77 5.77
CA PHE A 211 7.71 -1.17 7.09
C PHE A 211 6.58 -1.69 7.97
N VAL A 212 6.92 -2.22 9.16
CA VAL A 212 5.93 -2.76 10.10
C VAL A 212 5.93 -1.92 11.36
N TYR A 213 4.81 -1.25 11.62
CA TYR A 213 4.62 -0.39 12.78
C TYR A 213 3.75 -1.09 13.81
N ALA A 214 4.15 -1.01 15.08
CA ALA A 214 3.40 -1.57 16.20
C ALA A 214 2.68 -0.46 16.98
N PHE A 215 1.41 -0.67 17.28
CA PHE A 215 0.52 0.31 17.90
C PHE A 215 0.03 -0.15 19.27
N GLU A 216 -0.24 0.82 20.14
CA GLU A 216 -0.97 0.57 21.37
C GLU A 216 -2.40 0.12 21.03
N PRO A 217 -2.88 -0.99 21.63
CA PRO A 217 -4.23 -1.46 21.40
C PRO A 217 -5.24 -0.45 21.94
N GLN A 218 -6.33 -0.23 21.20
CA GLN A 218 -7.43 0.60 21.67
C GLN A 218 -8.51 -0.26 22.34
N GLY A 219 -8.93 0.14 23.54
CA GLY A 219 -9.99 -0.54 24.31
C GLY A 219 -9.62 -1.96 24.77
N PRO A 220 -10.58 -2.69 25.38
CA PRO A 220 -10.38 -4.08 25.83
C PRO A 220 -10.38 -5.03 24.62
N THR A 221 -9.32 -5.00 23.83
CA THR A 221 -9.14 -5.90 22.70
C THR A 221 -8.51 -7.20 23.17
N ARG A 222 -9.12 -8.35 22.85
CA ARG A 222 -8.47 -9.64 23.07
C ARG A 222 -7.38 -9.81 22.01
N LEU A 223 -6.14 -9.54 22.39
CA LEU A 223 -4.97 -9.65 21.52
C LEU A 223 -4.59 -11.11 21.30
N VAL A 224 -5.36 -11.82 20.48
CA VAL A 224 -5.07 -13.20 20.10
C VAL A 224 -4.14 -13.32 18.89
N ASP A 225 -3.89 -12.21 18.20
CA ASP A 225 -3.08 -12.14 16.98
C ASP A 225 -2.27 -10.83 17.00
N ALA A 226 -0.97 -10.93 16.74
CA ALA A 226 -0.06 -9.78 16.65
C ALA A 226 -0.51 -8.81 15.55
N MET A 227 -1.10 -9.29 14.46
CA MET A 227 -1.61 -8.44 13.37
C MET A 227 -2.70 -7.45 13.82
N ASN A 228 -3.28 -7.61 15.01
CA ASN A 228 -4.26 -6.68 15.57
C ASN A 228 -3.65 -5.36 16.05
N VAL A 229 -2.34 -5.35 16.29
CA VAL A 229 -1.57 -4.19 16.74
C VAL A 229 -0.51 -3.78 15.74
N LEU A 230 -0.40 -4.49 14.61
CA LEU A 230 0.58 -4.19 13.56
C LEU A 230 -0.09 -3.60 12.32
N VAL A 231 0.54 -2.59 11.73
CA VAL A 231 0.25 -2.11 10.38
C VAL A 231 1.48 -2.35 9.53
N VAL A 232 1.29 -3.00 8.38
CA VAL A 232 2.36 -3.27 7.41
C VAL A 232 2.19 -2.30 6.25
N VAL A 233 3.24 -1.57 5.89
CA VAL A 233 3.25 -0.61 4.78
C VAL A 233 4.30 -1.05 3.78
N ARG A 234 3.89 -1.30 2.54
CA ARG A 234 4.76 -1.52 1.39
C ARG A 234 4.93 -0.23 0.61
N ALA A 235 6.15 0.05 0.23
CA ALA A 235 6.53 1.22 -0.55
C ALA A 235 7.44 0.77 -1.69
N ASP A 236 6.94 0.91 -2.91
CA ASP A 236 7.62 0.66 -4.17
C ASP A 236 7.75 2.02 -4.87
N VAL A 237 8.95 2.61 -4.82
CA VAL A 237 9.19 4.00 -5.20
C VAL A 237 10.50 4.15 -5.96
N ASP A 238 10.42 4.84 -7.09
CA ASP A 238 11.57 5.34 -7.83
C ASP A 238 11.98 6.72 -7.30
N TYR A 239 13.26 6.87 -6.99
CA TYR A 239 13.88 8.16 -6.70
C TYR A 239 14.83 8.53 -7.84
N VAL A 240 14.63 9.69 -8.44
CA VAL A 240 15.38 10.14 -9.61
C VAL A 240 16.33 11.27 -9.20
N LEU A 241 17.63 10.99 -9.19
CA LEU A 241 18.65 12.00 -8.98
C LEU A 241 18.94 12.70 -10.32
N ARG A 242 18.69 14.00 -10.39
CA ARG A 242 19.02 14.85 -11.54
C ARG A 242 20.32 15.60 -11.31
N ALA A 243 21.27 15.40 -12.20
CA ALA A 243 22.58 16.03 -12.16
C ALA A 243 23.01 16.58 -13.53
N GLY A 244 23.93 17.55 -13.50
CA GLY A 244 24.54 18.14 -14.70
C GLY A 244 23.92 19.48 -15.13
N ASP A 245 24.61 20.15 -16.06
CA ASP A 245 24.42 21.57 -16.37
C ASP A 245 23.20 21.87 -17.26
N HIS A 246 22.52 20.85 -17.76
CA HIS A 246 21.31 21.02 -18.56
C HIS A 246 20.05 21.24 -17.72
N TRP A 247 20.14 21.00 -16.40
CA TRP A 247 19.11 21.34 -15.42
C TRP A 247 19.36 22.72 -14.81
N THR A 248 18.31 23.44 -14.44
CA THR A 248 18.46 24.63 -13.59
C THR A 248 18.95 24.22 -12.20
N ALA A 249 19.64 25.12 -11.50
CA ALA A 249 20.11 24.85 -10.13
C ALA A 249 18.99 24.43 -9.16
N SER A 250 17.75 24.90 -9.39
CA SER A 250 16.59 24.56 -8.58
C SER A 250 16.00 23.17 -8.89
N SER A 251 16.28 22.64 -10.09
CA SER A 251 15.84 21.32 -10.53
C SER A 251 16.88 20.22 -10.30
N GLN A 252 18.13 20.57 -9.96
CA GLN A 252 19.15 19.61 -9.57
C GLN A 252 18.87 19.03 -8.17
N GLY A 253 19.14 17.74 -7.99
CA GLY A 253 18.90 17.00 -6.75
C GLY A 253 17.90 15.86 -6.92
N LEU A 254 17.37 15.39 -5.79
CA LEU A 254 16.52 14.20 -5.76
C LEU A 254 15.05 14.53 -6.05
N TRP A 255 14.45 13.76 -6.93
CA TRP A 255 13.04 13.75 -7.25
C TRP A 255 12.43 12.39 -6.92
N TYR A 256 11.11 12.32 -6.86
CA TYR A 256 10.36 11.07 -6.86
C TYR A 256 9.82 10.83 -8.28
N GLY A 257 9.84 9.58 -8.72
CA GLY A 257 9.27 9.10 -9.97
C GLY A 257 7.96 8.37 -9.70
N ASP A 258 7.84 7.17 -10.27
CA ASP A 258 6.72 6.28 -9.99
C ASP A 258 6.73 5.88 -8.51
N ALA A 259 5.56 5.97 -7.87
CA ALA A 259 5.40 5.69 -6.45
C ALA A 259 4.10 4.94 -6.21
N THR A 260 4.22 3.67 -5.84
CA THR A 260 3.11 2.82 -5.45
C THR A 260 3.29 2.40 -4.00
N GLY A 261 2.22 2.47 -3.22
CA GLY A 261 2.26 2.06 -1.82
C GLY A 261 0.98 1.36 -1.43
N TYR A 262 1.09 0.47 -0.46
CA TYR A 262 -0.04 -0.29 0.05
C TYR A 262 0.11 -0.56 1.53
N ALA A 263 -0.98 -0.49 2.30
CA ALA A 263 -0.96 -0.88 3.71
C ALA A 263 -1.92 -2.03 4.01
N TYR A 264 -1.46 -2.94 4.86
CA TYR A 264 -2.19 -4.11 5.35
C TYR A 264 -2.46 -3.98 6.84
N SER A 265 -3.52 -4.65 7.31
CA SER A 265 -3.98 -4.61 8.71
C SER A 265 -4.21 -3.19 9.24
N MET A 266 -4.68 -2.28 8.37
CA MET A 266 -4.95 -0.88 8.72
C MET A 266 -6.45 -0.55 8.82
N GLY A 267 -6.75 0.54 9.53
CA GLY A 267 -8.06 1.18 9.56
C GLY A 267 -8.34 1.90 8.24
N CYS A 268 -9.42 1.52 7.57
CA CYS A 268 -9.79 1.98 6.24
C CYS A 268 -10.31 3.42 6.20
N GLU A 269 -11.06 3.85 7.22
CA GLU A 269 -11.55 5.23 7.30
C GLU A 269 -10.40 6.21 7.53
N THR A 270 -9.43 5.84 8.36
CA THR A 270 -8.22 6.63 8.59
C THR A 270 -7.25 6.59 7.42
N TYR A 271 -7.08 5.41 6.79
CA TYR A 271 -6.21 5.28 5.62
C TYR A 271 -6.69 6.11 4.43
N ARG A 272 -8.00 6.20 4.20
CA ARG A 272 -8.60 7.09 3.18
C ARG A 272 -8.33 8.58 3.42
N LYS A 273 -7.98 8.95 4.66
CA LYS A 273 -7.58 10.32 5.04
C LYS A 273 -6.05 10.50 5.02
N GLY A 274 -5.28 9.49 4.62
CA GLY A 274 -3.81 9.54 4.55
C GLY A 274 -3.10 9.07 5.82
N TYR A 275 -3.83 8.54 6.82
CA TYR A 275 -3.27 8.18 8.13
C TYR A 275 -3.32 6.69 8.44
N LEU A 276 -2.37 6.22 9.25
CA LEU A 276 -2.25 4.85 9.70
C LEU A 276 -2.88 4.68 11.08
N THR A 277 -3.76 3.71 11.18
CA THR A 277 -4.19 3.08 12.44
C THR A 277 -4.32 1.58 12.22
N PRO A 278 -4.24 0.74 13.27
CA PRO A 278 -4.54 -0.69 13.13
C PRO A 278 -5.99 -0.93 12.70
N ALA A 279 -6.25 -1.99 11.94
CA ALA A 279 -7.61 -2.37 11.54
C ALA A 279 -8.56 -2.59 12.74
N SER A 280 -7.99 -2.94 13.90
CA SER A 280 -8.71 -3.18 15.15
C SER A 280 -9.37 -1.92 15.74
N THR A 281 -8.98 -0.71 15.31
CA THR A 281 -9.60 0.55 15.75
C THR A 281 -10.97 0.77 15.13
N GLU A 282 -11.20 0.25 13.93
CA GLU A 282 -12.42 0.47 13.15
C GLU A 282 -13.32 -0.77 13.06
N ARG A 283 -12.76 -1.97 13.28
CA ARG A 283 -13.51 -3.22 13.21
C ARG A 283 -13.13 -4.16 14.34
N ALA A 284 -14.14 -4.80 14.92
CA ALA A 284 -13.92 -5.90 15.85
C ALA A 284 -13.16 -7.01 15.11
N VAL A 285 -11.96 -7.32 15.59
CA VAL A 285 -11.12 -8.35 14.98
C VAL A 285 -11.77 -9.71 15.21
N THR A 286 -12.18 -10.36 14.14
CA THR A 286 -12.48 -11.80 14.14
C THR A 286 -11.20 -12.55 13.79
N ALA A 287 -10.97 -13.72 14.39
CA ALA A 287 -9.89 -14.61 13.98
C ALA A 287 -10.17 -15.07 12.54
N SER A 288 -9.70 -14.30 11.56
CA SER A 288 -9.80 -14.67 10.16
C SER A 288 -8.81 -15.81 9.93
N GLN A 289 -9.31 -16.97 9.53
CA GLN A 289 -8.47 -18.09 9.06
C GLN A 289 -7.90 -17.85 7.66
N SER A 290 -8.12 -16.66 7.07
CA SER A 290 -7.58 -16.37 5.75
C SER A 290 -6.06 -16.26 5.82
N ARG A 291 -5.40 -17.28 5.24
CA ARG A 291 -4.13 -17.14 4.52
C ARG A 291 -4.18 -15.75 3.83
N GLU A 292 -3.29 -14.80 4.07
CA GLU A 292 -1.85 -14.93 3.92
C GLU A 292 -1.15 -13.79 4.68
N PRO A 293 -0.86 -13.93 5.99
CA PRO A 293 -0.02 -12.96 6.68
C PRO A 293 1.33 -12.83 5.96
N ALA A 294 1.92 -13.94 5.50
CA ALA A 294 3.23 -13.98 4.86
C ALA A 294 3.33 -13.15 3.56
N THR A 295 2.29 -13.09 2.71
CA THR A 295 2.37 -12.31 1.46
C THR A 295 2.33 -10.80 1.70
N TYR A 296 1.84 -10.35 2.87
CA TYR A 296 1.89 -8.94 3.26
C TYR A 296 3.32 -8.48 3.59
N PHE A 297 4.14 -9.40 4.10
CA PHE A 297 5.52 -9.17 4.47
C PHE A 297 6.51 -9.44 3.33
N ASP A 298 6.05 -9.95 2.19
CA ASP A 298 6.92 -10.28 1.06
C ASP A 298 6.98 -9.12 0.04
N PRO A 299 8.13 -8.40 -0.08
CA PRO A 299 8.29 -7.36 -1.08
C PRO A 299 8.26 -7.88 -2.53
N ALA A 300 8.50 -9.17 -2.78
CA ALA A 300 8.43 -9.74 -4.13
C ALA A 300 6.99 -10.07 -4.57
N SER A 301 6.04 -10.13 -3.63
CA SER A 301 4.64 -10.39 -3.96
C SER A 301 4.03 -9.20 -4.73
N PRO A 302 3.19 -9.42 -5.76
CA PRO A 302 2.55 -8.32 -6.47
C PRO A 302 1.69 -7.44 -5.55
N LEU A 303 1.78 -6.11 -5.70
CA LEU A 303 0.89 -5.20 -5.00
C LEU A 303 -0.56 -5.38 -5.52
N PRO A 304 -1.57 -5.52 -4.65
CA PRO A 304 -2.95 -5.64 -5.08
C PRO A 304 -3.42 -4.40 -5.85
N ALA A 305 -4.21 -4.60 -6.92
CA ALA A 305 -4.74 -3.50 -7.73
C ALA A 305 -5.81 -2.65 -7.01
N THR A 306 -6.35 -3.12 -5.89
CA THR A 306 -7.36 -2.43 -5.08
C THR A 306 -6.98 -2.52 -3.61
N SER A 307 -7.18 -1.43 -2.86
CA SER A 307 -7.07 -1.48 -1.39
C SER A 307 -7.98 -2.55 -0.81
N GLY A 308 -7.54 -3.24 0.24
CA GLY A 308 -8.34 -4.18 1.02
C GLY A 308 -9.47 -3.50 1.80
N CYS A 309 -9.62 -2.19 1.61
CA CYS A 309 -10.72 -1.39 2.08
C CYS A 309 -11.90 -1.44 1.11
N PRO A 310 -13.11 -1.73 1.61
CA PRO A 310 -14.31 -1.63 0.81
C PRO A 310 -14.50 -0.19 0.31
N ALA A 311 -15.01 -0.06 -0.92
CA ALA A 311 -15.36 1.22 -1.52
C ALA A 311 -16.42 1.97 -0.70
#